data_AF-A0A4P6Q7I3-F1
#
_entry.id   AF-A0A4P6Q7I3-F1
#
_cell.length_a   1.000
_cell.length_b   1.000
_cell.length_c   1.000
_cell.angle_alpha   90.00
_cell.angle_beta   90.00
_cell.angle_gamma   90.00
#
_symmetry.space_group_name_H-M   'P 1'
#
loop_
_entity.id
_entity.type
_entity.pdbx_description
1 polymer ?
#
loop_
_entity_poly.entity_id
_entity_poly.type
_entity_poly.pdbx_seq_one_letter_code
_entity_poly.pdbx_strand_id
1 'polypeptide(L)'
;MSNRMATDAGLAAYRQLMAIKMVCDLRSVGYVAARIRMAGIVGERDSTDNSPVGLWLCQELRDAGVPVGSCRWIGTHFDVYDEQGAHLAAFVIGDGPLYDLECRINDLAEEFADLVAGGEADPR
;
A
#
# COMPACT_ATOMS: atom_id res chain seq x y z
N MET A 1 21.90 -10.66 18.30
CA MET A 1 21.30 -9.97 17.14
C MET A 1 21.34 -10.94 15.97
N SER A 2 20.19 -11.57 15.65
CA SER A 2 20.14 -12.54 14.56
C SER A 2 20.09 -11.78 13.25
N ASN A 3 21.14 -11.92 12.44
CA ASN A 3 21.19 -11.43 11.08
C ASN A 3 20.19 -12.29 10.28
N ARG A 4 18.91 -11.90 10.27
CA ARG A 4 17.88 -12.60 9.47
C ARG A 4 18.30 -12.48 8.02
N MET A 5 18.84 -13.57 7.46
CA MET A 5 18.97 -13.71 6.02
C MET A 5 17.59 -13.43 5.42
N ALA A 6 17.51 -12.52 4.45
CA ALA A 6 16.29 -12.30 3.70
C ALA A 6 15.82 -13.64 3.13
N THR A 7 14.59 -14.03 3.45
CA THR A 7 13.97 -15.20 2.82
C THR A 7 13.78 -14.89 1.33
N ASP A 8 13.69 -15.91 0.49
CA ASP A 8 13.43 -15.72 -0.94
C ASP A 8 12.14 -14.91 -1.16
N ALA A 9 11.11 -15.16 -0.33
CA ALA A 9 9.87 -14.40 -0.31
C ALA A 9 10.07 -12.93 0.10
N GLY A 10 10.88 -12.65 1.13
CA GLY A 10 11.18 -11.28 1.54
C GLY A 10 11.95 -10.49 0.48
N LEU A 11 12.91 -11.13 -0.19
CA LEU A 11 13.64 -10.51 -1.30
C LEU A 11 12.73 -10.28 -2.52
N ALA A 12 11.84 -11.23 -2.84
CA ALA A 12 10.85 -11.06 -3.89
C ALA A 12 9.89 -9.91 -3.60
N ALA A 13 9.37 -9.82 -2.36
CA ALA A 13 8.51 -8.74 -1.90
C ALA A 13 9.19 -7.37 -2.06
N TYR A 14 10.42 -7.24 -1.56
CA TYR A 14 11.17 -5.99 -1.65
C TYR A 14 11.43 -5.55 -3.10
N ARG A 15 11.85 -6.48 -3.97
CA ARG A 15 12.09 -6.19 -5.39
C ARG A 15 10.83 -5.73 -6.11
N GLN A 16 9.71 -6.40 -5.85
CA GLN A 16 8.44 -6.04 -6.46
C GLN A 16 7.93 -4.67 -5.98
N LEU A 17 8.01 -4.39 -4.68
CA LEU A 17 7.69 -3.06 -4.13
C LEU A 17 8.55 -1.96 -4.75
N MET A 18 9.84 -2.22 -4.96
CA MET A 18 10.73 -1.27 -5.60
C MET A 18 10.36 -1.02 -7.07
N ALA A 19 10.03 -2.07 -7.81
CA ALA A 19 9.56 -1.93 -9.18
C ALA A 19 8.27 -1.11 -9.27
N ILE A 20 7.30 -1.38 -8.38
CA ILE A 20 6.04 -0.63 -8.31
C ILE A 20 6.31 0.84 -7.98
N LYS A 21 7.14 1.13 -6.97
CA LYS A 21 7.49 2.51 -6.61
C LYS A 21 8.12 3.24 -7.79
N MET A 22 9.14 2.65 -8.44
CA MET A 22 9.80 3.27 -9.58
C MET A 22 8.82 3.61 -10.70
N VAL A 23 7.84 2.75 -10.98
CA VAL A 23 6.80 3.02 -11.96
C VAL A 23 5.89 4.15 -11.48
N CYS A 24 5.45 4.14 -10.22
CA CYS A 24 4.54 5.14 -9.69
C CYS A 24 5.18 6.53 -9.56
N ASP A 25 6.46 6.62 -9.20
CA ASP A 25 7.21 7.88 -9.09
C ASP A 25 7.31 8.63 -10.43
N LEU A 26 7.16 7.92 -11.55
CA LEU A 26 7.14 8.50 -12.89
C LEU A 26 5.72 8.86 -13.37
N ARG A 27 4.72 8.76 -12.50
CA ARG A 27 3.30 8.92 -12.82
C ARG A 27 2.65 9.95 -11.89
N SER A 28 1.37 10.22 -12.12
CA SER A 28 0.58 11.11 -11.26
C SER A 28 -0.14 10.34 -10.17
N VAL A 29 -0.56 11.05 -9.12
CA VAL A 29 -1.50 10.53 -8.10
C VAL A 29 -2.75 9.93 -8.75
N GLY A 30 -3.33 10.61 -9.74
CA GLY A 30 -4.50 10.12 -10.46
C GLY A 30 -4.27 8.80 -11.21
N TYR A 31 -3.05 8.55 -11.69
CA TYR A 31 -2.71 7.24 -12.28
C TYR A 31 -2.75 6.13 -11.22
N VAL A 32 -2.18 6.36 -10.04
CA VAL A 32 -2.21 5.38 -8.94
C VAL A 32 -3.65 5.12 -8.51
N ALA A 33 -4.45 6.18 -8.30
CA ALA A 33 -5.86 6.05 -7.95
C ALA A 33 -6.65 5.25 -8.99
N ALA A 34 -6.41 5.48 -10.29
CA ALA A 34 -7.04 4.72 -11.36
C ALA A 34 -6.69 3.23 -11.32
N ARG A 35 -5.45 2.87 -10.95
CA ARG A 35 -5.03 1.47 -10.77
C ARG A 35 -5.78 0.80 -9.62
N ILE A 36 -5.90 1.48 -8.48
CA ILE A 36 -6.67 1.00 -7.32
C ILE A 36 -8.14 0.78 -7.70
N ARG A 37 -8.76 1.74 -8.42
CA ARG A 37 -10.13 1.63 -8.94
C ARG A 37 -10.32 0.43 -9.86
N MET A 38 -9.41 0.23 -10.82
CA MET A 38 -9.49 -0.90 -11.75
C MET A 38 -9.34 -2.25 -11.04
N ALA A 39 -8.60 -2.29 -9.92
CA ALA A 39 -8.49 -3.47 -9.07
C ALA A 39 -9.74 -3.72 -8.21
N GLY A 40 -10.70 -2.77 -8.19
CA GLY A 40 -11.91 -2.86 -7.36
C GLY A 40 -11.62 -2.78 -5.87
N ILE A 41 -10.50 -2.16 -5.49
CA ILE A 41 -10.05 -2.09 -4.09
C ILE A 41 -10.70 -0.88 -3.43
N VAL A 42 -11.34 -1.16 -2.29
CA VAL A 42 -11.89 -0.16 -1.37
C VAL A 42 -11.28 -0.45 -0.01
N GLY A 43 -10.63 0.55 0.58
CA GLY A 43 -10.02 0.45 1.90
C GLY A 43 -10.78 1.21 2.96
N GLU A 44 -10.10 1.45 4.07
CA GLU A 44 -10.57 2.22 5.20
C GLU A 44 -9.73 3.50 5.34
N ARG A 45 -10.40 4.61 5.59
CA ARG A 45 -9.73 5.87 5.90
C ARG A 45 -8.96 5.76 7.22
N ASP A 46 -7.80 6.43 7.30
CA ASP A 46 -6.96 6.50 8.50
C ASP A 46 -6.54 5.13 9.06
N SER A 47 -6.68 4.07 8.26
CA SER A 47 -6.38 2.71 8.65
C SER A 47 -4.95 2.36 8.28
N THR A 48 -4.15 1.99 9.28
CA THR A 48 -2.78 1.53 9.04
C THR A 48 -2.77 0.18 8.34
N ASP A 49 -3.77 -0.66 8.58
CA ASP A 49 -3.76 -2.06 8.16
C ASP A 49 -4.63 -2.28 6.90
N ASN A 50 -5.60 -1.38 6.63
CA ASN A 50 -6.54 -1.47 5.51
C ASN A 50 -6.58 -0.21 4.62
N SER A 51 -5.48 0.56 4.53
CA SER A 51 -5.47 1.71 3.62
C SER A 51 -5.65 1.26 2.17
N PRO A 52 -6.37 2.01 1.30
CA PRO A 52 -6.59 1.59 -0.08
C PRO A 52 -5.29 1.39 -0.87
N VAL A 53 -4.28 2.24 -0.63
CA VAL A 53 -2.98 2.11 -1.28
C VAL A 53 -2.24 0.88 -0.74
N GLY A 54 -2.26 0.65 0.57
CA GLY A 54 -1.65 -0.53 1.18
C GLY A 54 -2.26 -1.85 0.71
N LEU A 55 -3.59 -1.92 0.63
CA LEU A 55 -4.32 -3.07 0.10
C LEU A 55 -3.98 -3.34 -1.37
N TRP A 56 -3.86 -2.29 -2.18
CA TRP A 56 -3.43 -2.44 -3.57
C TRP A 56 -2.00 -2.93 -3.71
N LEU A 57 -1.06 -2.43 -2.91
CA LEU A 57 0.31 -2.96 -2.88
C LEU A 57 0.35 -4.44 -2.47
N CYS A 58 -0.47 -4.85 -1.49
CA CYS A 58 -0.62 -6.27 -1.16
C CYS A 58 -1.13 -7.10 -2.33
N GLN A 59 -2.13 -6.60 -3.07
CA GLN A 59 -2.66 -7.31 -4.23
C GLN A 59 -1.60 -7.45 -5.32
N GLU A 60 -0.87 -6.39 -5.67
CA GLU A 60 0.19 -6.44 -6.68
C GLU A 60 1.33 -7.40 -6.27
N LEU A 61 1.59 -7.55 -4.97
CA LEU A 61 2.51 -8.56 -4.46
C LEU A 61 1.99 -9.99 -4.62
N ARG A 62 0.71 -10.24 -4.31
CA ARG A 62 0.07 -11.55 -4.51
C ARG A 62 0.03 -11.93 -5.98
N ASP A 63 -0.29 -10.98 -6.85
CA ASP A 63 -0.30 -11.18 -8.31
C ASP A 63 1.09 -11.50 -8.86
N ALA A 64 2.15 -11.03 -8.19
CA ALA A 64 3.54 -11.38 -8.47
C ALA A 64 3.99 -12.72 -7.84
N GLY A 65 3.09 -13.44 -7.16
CA GLY A 65 3.36 -14.73 -6.52
C GLY A 65 4.01 -14.65 -5.13
N VAL A 66 4.00 -13.48 -4.49
CA VAL A 66 4.49 -13.32 -3.11
C VAL A 66 3.35 -13.68 -2.14
N PRO A 67 3.58 -14.58 -1.14
CA PRO A 67 2.54 -15.06 -0.23
C PRO A 67 2.24 -14.03 0.87
N VAL A 68 1.66 -12.89 0.51
CA VAL A 68 1.33 -11.80 1.43
C VAL A 68 -0.01 -12.05 2.10
N GLY A 69 0.00 -12.06 3.44
CA GLY A 69 -1.19 -12.12 4.28
C GLY A 69 -1.76 -10.73 4.55
N SER A 70 -0.92 -9.82 5.06
CA SER A 70 -1.31 -8.47 5.47
C SER A 70 -0.20 -7.45 5.26
N CYS A 71 -0.55 -6.17 5.40
CA CYS A 71 0.40 -5.07 5.44
C CYS A 71 0.10 -4.11 6.59
N ARG A 72 1.05 -3.20 6.81
CA ARG A 72 0.88 -2.05 7.68
C ARG A 72 1.55 -0.83 7.07
N TRP A 73 0.82 0.27 6.99
CA TRP A 73 1.29 1.57 6.55
C TRP A 73 1.32 2.54 7.73
N ILE A 74 2.49 3.08 8.07
CA ILE A 74 2.66 4.11 9.11
C ILE A 74 3.60 5.21 8.58
N GLY A 75 3.06 6.41 8.37
CA GLY A 75 3.81 7.52 7.82
C GLY A 75 4.37 7.18 6.43
N THR A 76 5.69 7.16 6.28
CA THR A 76 6.36 6.79 5.02
C THR A 76 6.79 5.32 4.95
N HIS A 77 6.51 4.54 6.00
CA HIS A 77 6.89 3.14 6.11
C HIS A 77 5.73 2.22 5.74
N PHE A 78 6.04 1.21 4.94
CA PHE A 78 5.14 0.14 4.54
C PHE A 78 5.78 -1.20 4.88
N ASP A 79 5.13 -1.95 5.76
CA ASP A 79 5.53 -3.29 6.18
C ASP A 79 4.59 -4.33 5.60
N VAL A 80 5.14 -5.48 5.24
CA VAL A 80 4.40 -6.60 4.66
C VAL A 80 4.67 -7.86 5.46
N TYR A 81 3.62 -8.63 5.69
CA TYR A 81 3.65 -9.86 6.47
C TYR A 81 3.03 -11.02 5.66
N ASP A 82 3.51 -12.23 5.89
CA ASP A 82 2.87 -13.44 5.36
C ASP A 82 1.58 -13.79 6.11
N GLU A 83 0.89 -14.84 5.66
CA GLU A 83 -0.34 -15.35 6.27
C GLU A 83 -0.16 -15.84 7.72
N GLN A 84 1.08 -16.14 8.14
CA GLN A 84 1.40 -16.55 9.50
C GLN A 84 1.84 -15.36 10.38
N GLY A 85 1.85 -14.14 9.84
CA GLY A 85 2.28 -12.92 10.51
C GLY A 85 3.80 -12.73 10.57
N ALA A 86 4.58 -13.51 9.82
CA ALA A 86 6.02 -13.29 9.72
C ALA A 86 6.30 -12.09 8.80
N HIS A 87 7.20 -11.22 9.23
CA HIS A 87 7.61 -10.04 8.47
C HIS A 87 8.39 -10.47 7.20
N LEU A 88 7.88 -10.06 6.04
CA LEU A 88 8.47 -10.34 4.74
C LEU A 88 9.41 -9.21 4.30
N ALA A 89 8.93 -7.98 4.34
CA ALA A 89 9.69 -6.81 3.91
C ALA A 89 9.23 -5.55 4.63
N ALA A 90 10.18 -4.65 4.87
CA ALA A 90 9.92 -3.25 5.20
C ALA A 90 10.36 -2.38 4.03
N PHE A 91 9.56 -1.37 3.72
CA PHE A 91 9.76 -0.52 2.57
C PHE A 91 9.50 0.94 2.93
N VAL A 92 10.42 1.83 2.54
CA VAL A 92 10.21 3.27 2.68
C VAL A 92 9.64 3.78 1.36
N ILE A 93 8.37 4.16 1.36
CA ILE A 93 7.68 4.72 0.20
C ILE A 93 8.31 6.08 -0.17
N GLY A 94 8.65 6.88 0.85
CA GLY A 94 9.14 8.26 0.70
C GLY A 94 8.09 9.18 0.08
N ASP A 95 8.50 10.40 -0.25
CA ASP A 95 7.64 11.35 -0.96
C ASP A 95 7.39 10.87 -2.39
N GLY A 96 6.15 11.06 -2.89
CA GLY A 96 5.76 10.68 -4.24
C GLY A 96 4.31 10.22 -4.35
N PRO A 97 3.86 9.81 -5.55
CA PRO A 97 2.43 9.60 -5.84
C PRO A 97 1.72 8.57 -4.97
N LEU A 98 2.45 7.55 -4.47
CA LEU A 98 1.90 6.57 -3.52
C LEU A 98 1.56 7.22 -2.17
N TYR A 99 2.51 7.97 -1.61
CA TYR A 99 2.35 8.66 -0.33
C TYR A 99 1.38 9.84 -0.45
N ASP A 100 1.47 10.61 -1.53
CA ASP A 100 0.57 11.73 -1.79
C ASP A 100 -0.89 11.27 -1.93
N LEU A 101 -1.12 10.11 -2.55
CA LEU A 101 -2.46 9.54 -2.64
C LEU A 101 -2.98 9.13 -1.26
N GLU A 102 -2.14 8.45 -0.47
CA GLU A 102 -2.48 8.03 0.89
C GLU A 102 -2.87 9.23 1.77
N CYS A 103 -2.08 10.32 1.73
CA CYS A 103 -2.42 11.56 2.43
C CYS A 103 -3.76 12.15 1.96
N ARG A 104 -3.98 12.25 0.65
CA ARG A 104 -5.22 12.83 0.11
C ARG A 104 -6.47 12.02 0.41
N ILE A 105 -6.36 10.70 0.47
CA ILE A 105 -7.45 9.82 0.92
C ILE A 105 -7.79 10.11 2.38
N ASN A 106 -6.77 10.18 3.24
CA ASN A 106 -6.95 10.44 4.67
C ASN A 106 -7.47 11.86 4.96
N ASP A 107 -7.12 12.83 4.12
CA ASP A 107 -7.64 14.21 4.16
C ASP A 107 -9.07 14.36 3.57
N LEU A 108 -9.70 13.27 3.11
CA LEU A 108 -11.02 13.28 2.44
C LEU A 108 -11.08 14.21 1.22
N ALA A 109 -10.04 14.22 0.39
CA ALA A 109 -10.15 14.87 -0.90
C ALA A 109 -11.30 14.22 -1.70
N GLU A 110 -12.32 15.02 -2.05
CA GLU A 110 -13.55 14.54 -2.71
C GLU A 110 -13.26 13.69 -3.97
N GLU A 111 -12.18 14.00 -4.67
CA GLU A 111 -11.70 13.25 -5.86
C GLU A 111 -11.40 11.76 -5.58
N PHE A 112 -11.11 11.38 -4.33
CA PHE A 112 -10.69 10.02 -3.95
C PHE A 112 -11.59 9.38 -2.91
N ALA A 113 -12.73 10.01 -2.59
CA ALA A 113 -13.68 9.49 -1.59
C ALA A 113 -14.23 8.09 -1.96
N ASP A 114 -14.25 7.75 -3.25
CA ASP A 114 -14.66 6.45 -3.75
C ASP A 114 -13.70 5.30 -3.41
N LEU A 115 -12.47 5.60 -2.97
CA LEU A 115 -11.47 4.60 -2.60
C LEU A 115 -11.64 4.07 -1.17
N VAL A 116 -12.52 4.68 -0.37
CA VAL A 116 -12.75 4.28 1.03
C VAL A 116 -14.21 3.92 1.27
N ALA A 117 -14.44 2.91 2.12
CA ALA A 117 -15.77 2.56 2.56
C ALA A 117 -16.28 3.60 3.57
N GLY A 118 -17.44 4.19 3.32
CA GLY A 118 -18.15 5.01 4.30
C GLY A 118 -17.73 6.49 4.38
N GLY A 119 -17.48 7.14 3.25
CA GLY A 119 -17.34 8.60 3.16
C GLY A 119 -18.63 9.37 3.46
N GLU A 120 -19.29 9.12 4.60
CA GLU A 120 -20.06 10.17 5.24
C GLU A 120 -19.05 11.00 6.03
N ALA A 121 -18.87 12.25 5.62
CA ALA A 121 -18.16 13.25 6.39
C ALA A 121 -18.76 13.27 7.81
N ASP A 122 -18.05 12.71 8.79
CA ASP A 122 -18.44 12.80 10.21
C ASP A 122 -18.47 14.30 10.58
N PRO A 123 -19.65 14.90 10.82
CA PRO A 123 -19.75 16.29 11.22
C PRO A 123 -19.49 16.34 12.73
N ARG A 124 -18.22 16.49 13.12
CA ARG A 124 -17.88 16.92 14.49
C ARG A 124 -17.43 18.36 14.50
#